data_AF-Q5DCP1-F1
#
_entry.id   AF-Q5DCP1-F1
#
_cell.length_a   1.000
_cell.length_b   1.000
_cell.length_c   1.000
_cell.angle_alpha   90.00
_cell.angle_beta   90.00
_cell.angle_gamma   90.00
#
_symmetry.space_group_name_H-M   'P 1'
#
loop_
_entity.id
_entity.type
_entity.pdbx_description
1 polymer ?
#
loop_
_entity_poly.entity_id
_entity_poly.type
_entity_poly.pdbx_seq_one_letter_code
_entity_poly.pdbx_strand_id
1 'polypeptide(L)'
;MLDFLLGKVITRKLVTCAAYAAACQEVANTNDVSFVNLYEAMLVQKSWESFFSDGLHFSRRGSEFLAKILEDFFADKLSDLKWWFPDWRAIDPITPETSINHYHRSNT
;
A
#
# COMPACT_ATOMS: atom_id res chain seq x y z
N MET A 1 25.89 -7.82 33.94
CA MET A 1 26.07 -7.92 32.47
C MET A 1 25.66 -9.31 32.01
N LEU A 2 24.38 -9.69 32.18
CA LEU A 2 23.86 -11.02 31.78
C LEU A 2 22.38 -10.98 31.35
N ASP A 3 21.76 -9.80 31.21
CA ASP A 3 20.33 -9.68 30.88
C ASP A 3 20.04 -9.64 29.38
N PHE A 4 21.07 -9.70 28.52
CA PHE A 4 20.91 -9.61 27.06
C PHE A 4 20.60 -10.97 26.39
N LEU A 5 20.65 -12.07 27.13
CA LEU A 5 20.51 -13.44 26.60
C LEU A 5 19.15 -14.10 26.87
N LEU A 6 18.31 -13.49 27.71
CA LEU A 6 16.92 -13.93 27.90
C LEU A 6 16.07 -13.16 26.90
N GLY A 7 15.76 -13.81 25.77
CA GLY A 7 14.95 -13.23 24.70
C GLY A 7 13.75 -12.47 25.27
N LYS A 8 13.60 -11.19 24.87
CA LYS A 8 12.50 -10.34 25.32
C LYS A 8 11.18 -11.00 24.95
N VAL A 9 10.28 -11.11 25.92
CA VAL A 9 8.88 -11.50 25.67
C VAL A 9 8.32 -10.55 24.60
N ILE A 10 7.96 -11.10 23.44
CA ILE A 10 7.34 -10.33 22.36
C ILE A 10 5.94 -9.95 22.86
N THR A 11 5.80 -8.72 23.36
CA THR A 11 4.53 -8.17 23.79
C THR A 11 3.90 -7.41 22.63
N ARG A 12 2.94 -8.05 21.95
CA ARG A 12 2.13 -7.42 20.89
C ARG A 12 1.00 -6.61 21.55
N LYS A 13 1.27 -5.36 21.91
CA LYS A 13 0.25 -4.46 22.48
C LYS A 13 -0.14 -3.40 21.45
N LEU A 14 -1.43 -3.09 21.37
CA LEU A 14 -1.94 -2.03 20.49
C LEU A 14 -1.28 -0.67 20.77
N VAL A 15 -0.98 -0.37 22.04
CA VAL A 15 -0.29 0.87 22.44
C VAL A 15 1.11 0.99 21.82
N THR A 16 1.78 -0.14 21.57
CA THR A 16 3.08 -0.16 20.90
C THR A 16 2.93 0.15 19.42
N CYS A 17 1.84 -0.27 18.78
CA CYS A 17 1.56 0.06 17.38
C CYS A 17 1.46 1.57 17.16
N ALA A 18 0.81 2.30 18.08
CA ALA A 18 0.72 3.75 18.04
C ALA A 18 2.09 4.44 18.01
N ALA A 19 2.99 4.00 18.92
CA ALA A 19 4.33 4.56 19.03
C ALA A 19 5.17 4.29 17.76
N TYR A 20 5.03 3.10 17.17
CA TYR A 20 5.71 2.79 15.91
C TYR A 20 5.13 3.57 14.72
N ALA A 21 3.80 3.75 14.66
CA ALA A 21 3.17 4.56 13.61
C ALA A 21 3.67 6.01 13.65
N ALA A 22 3.78 6.60 14.84
CA ALA A 22 4.33 7.94 15.04
C ALA A 22 5.81 8.02 14.61
N ALA A 23 6.64 7.08 15.04
CA ALA A 23 8.05 7.03 14.65
C ALA A 23 8.23 6.87 13.12
N CYS A 24 7.41 6.04 12.47
CA CYS A 24 7.41 5.90 11.01
C CYS A 24 7.03 7.22 10.31
N GLN A 25 6.08 7.97 10.87
CA GLN A 25 5.71 9.28 10.34
C GLN A 25 6.85 10.30 10.47
N GLU A 26 7.56 10.32 11.59
CA GLU A 26 8.75 11.18 11.77
C GLU A 26 9.84 10.87 10.73
N VAL A 27 10.10 9.59 10.49
CA VAL A 27 11.06 9.15 9.46
C VAL A 27 10.61 9.59 8.07
N ALA A 28 9.33 9.40 7.75
CA ALA A 28 8.78 9.80 6.45
C ALA A 28 8.93 11.30 6.21
N ASN A 29 8.58 12.12 7.21
CA ASN A 29 8.75 13.58 7.17
C ASN A 29 10.23 13.98 7.00
N THR A 30 11.13 13.31 7.74
CA THR A 30 12.58 13.60 7.67
C THR A 30 13.17 13.33 6.29
N ASN A 31 12.62 12.33 5.58
CA ASN A 31 13.11 11.92 4.25
C ASN A 31 12.29 12.51 3.10
N ASP A 32 11.34 13.40 3.38
CA ASP A 32 10.41 13.97 2.40
C ASP A 32 9.70 12.90 1.54
N VAL A 33 9.28 11.81 2.20
CA VAL A 33 8.49 10.74 1.56
C VAL A 33 7.08 10.73 2.13
N SER A 34 6.12 10.39 1.29
CA SER A 34 4.72 10.32 1.70
C SER A 34 4.46 9.16 2.67
N PHE A 35 3.54 9.35 3.62
CA PHE A 35 3.20 8.39 4.67
C PHE A 35 1.68 8.12 4.72
N VAL A 36 1.31 6.87 5.01
CA VAL A 36 -0.07 6.46 5.23
C VAL A 36 -0.23 6.01 6.68
N ASN A 37 -0.97 6.77 7.48
CA ASN A 37 -1.25 6.43 8.88
C ASN A 37 -2.42 5.43 9.00
N LEU A 38 -2.18 4.17 8.62
CA LEU A 38 -3.23 3.15 8.65
C LEU A 38 -3.74 2.85 10.08
N TYR A 39 -2.88 3.00 11.09
CA TYR A 39 -3.25 2.81 12.49
C TYR A 39 -4.40 3.74 12.91
N GLU A 40 -4.24 5.04 12.66
CA GLU A 40 -5.26 6.04 12.98
C GLU A 40 -6.50 5.88 12.10
N ALA A 41 -6.31 5.66 10.79
CA ALA A 41 -7.41 5.47 9.84
C ALA A 41 -8.31 4.28 10.21
N MET A 42 -7.74 3.20 10.74
CA MET A 42 -8.52 2.07 11.24
C MET A 42 -9.21 2.38 12.56
N LEU A 43 -8.52 2.96 13.55
CA LEU A 43 -9.07 3.16 14.89
C LEU A 43 -10.25 4.12 14.98
N VAL A 44 -10.37 5.06 14.03
CA VAL A 44 -11.56 5.92 13.94
C VAL A 44 -12.82 5.17 13.48
N GLN A 45 -12.68 3.94 12.96
CA GLN A 45 -13.80 3.12 12.53
C GLN A 45 -14.41 2.37 13.72
N LYS A 46 -15.74 2.42 13.85
CA LYS A 46 -16.49 1.81 14.97
C LYS A 46 -16.29 0.29 15.14
N SER A 47 -15.89 -0.42 14.09
CA SER A 47 -15.72 -1.89 14.09
C SER A 47 -14.38 -2.27 13.46
N TRP A 48 -13.32 -1.55 13.84
CA TRP A 48 -11.98 -1.71 13.29
C TRP A 48 -11.41 -3.11 13.53
N GLU A 49 -11.82 -3.81 14.59
CA GLU A 49 -11.39 -5.18 14.88
C GLU A 49 -11.78 -6.14 13.75
N SER A 50 -12.90 -5.87 13.06
CA SER A 50 -13.34 -6.67 11.90
C SER A 50 -12.42 -6.55 10.68
N PHE A 51 -11.49 -5.59 10.68
CA PHE A 51 -10.44 -5.51 9.66
C PHE A 51 -9.38 -6.59 9.80
N PHE A 52 -9.39 -7.37 10.88
CA PHE A 52 -8.44 -8.46 11.09
C PHE A 52 -9.12 -9.82 11.04
N SER A 53 -8.44 -10.82 10.48
CA SER A 53 -8.92 -12.21 10.44
C SER A 53 -8.59 -12.98 11.71
N ASP A 54 -7.38 -12.77 12.23
CA ASP A 54 -6.83 -13.44 13.41
C ASP A 54 -6.31 -12.46 14.48
N GLY A 55 -6.68 -11.18 14.34
CA GLY A 55 -6.21 -10.08 15.19
C GLY A 55 -4.87 -9.47 14.75
N LEU A 56 -4.25 -9.94 13.67
CA LEU A 56 -3.02 -9.36 13.11
C LEU A 56 -3.07 -9.21 11.58
N HIS A 57 -3.40 -10.29 10.86
CA HIS A 57 -3.54 -10.25 9.40
C HIS A 57 -4.86 -9.61 9.02
N PHE A 58 -4.88 -8.88 7.90
CA PHE A 58 -6.13 -8.29 7.44
C PHE A 58 -7.13 -9.36 7.03
N SER A 59 -8.38 -9.15 7.43
CA SER A 59 -9.53 -9.79 6.82
C SER A 59 -9.74 -9.22 5.40
N ARG A 60 -10.64 -9.84 4.63
CA ARG A 60 -11.08 -9.27 3.34
C ARG A 60 -11.49 -7.79 3.49
N ARG A 61 -12.28 -7.48 4.51
CA ARG A 61 -12.76 -6.12 4.78
C ARG A 61 -11.60 -5.16 5.09
N GLY A 62 -10.61 -5.62 5.87
CA GLY A 62 -9.42 -4.83 6.17
C GLY A 62 -8.56 -4.55 4.94
N SER A 63 -8.37 -5.56 4.08
CA SER A 63 -7.64 -5.41 2.82
C SER A 63 -8.35 -4.45 1.86
N GLU A 64 -9.68 -4.55 1.72
CA GLU A 64 -10.48 -3.62 0.90
C GLU A 64 -10.40 -2.18 1.44
N PHE A 65 -10.42 -2.00 2.77
CA PHE A 65 -10.25 -0.69 3.40
C PHE A 65 -8.88 -0.07 3.09
N LEU A 66 -7.80 -0.86 3.22
CA LEU A 66 -6.46 -0.41 2.86
C LEU A 66 -6.35 -0.10 1.37
N ALA A 67 -6.89 -0.95 0.49
CA ALA A 67 -6.85 -0.74 -0.96
C ALA A 67 -7.45 0.61 -1.34
N LYS A 68 -8.61 0.97 -0.78
CA LYS A 68 -9.23 2.28 -1.04
C LYS A 68 -8.37 3.47 -0.59
N ILE A 69 -7.75 3.39 0.59
CA ILE A 69 -6.83 4.43 1.06
C ILE A 69 -5.65 4.57 0.09
N LEU A 70 -5.11 3.45 -0.39
CA LEU A 70 -3.99 3.46 -1.32
C LEU A 70 -4.39 3.98 -2.70
N GLU A 71 -5.58 3.64 -3.21
CA GLU A 71 -6.12 4.18 -4.46
C GLU A 71 -6.18 5.70 -4.42
N ASP A 72 -6.77 6.29 -3.37
CA ASP A 72 -6.85 7.74 -3.19
C ASP A 72 -5.44 8.36 -3.05
N PHE A 73 -4.55 7.70 -2.30
CA PHE A 73 -3.17 8.16 -2.09
C PHE A 73 -2.30 8.13 -3.36
N PHE A 74 -2.58 7.19 -4.26
CA PHE A 74 -1.86 7.02 -5.51
C PHE A 74 -2.53 7.71 -6.69
N ALA A 75 -3.79 8.14 -6.58
CA ALA A 75 -4.54 8.76 -7.68
C ALA A 75 -3.74 9.89 -8.37
N ASP A 76 -3.20 10.83 -7.58
CA ASP A 76 -2.41 11.95 -8.11
C ASP A 76 -1.00 11.54 -8.56
N LYS A 77 -0.46 10.43 -8.04
CA LYS A 77 0.89 9.95 -8.36
C LYS A 77 0.92 9.08 -9.62
N LEU A 78 -0.20 8.47 -9.95
CA LEU A 78 -0.34 7.53 -11.07
C LEU A 78 -1.13 8.12 -12.23
N SER A 79 -1.75 9.30 -12.07
CA SER A 79 -2.56 9.96 -13.10
C SER A 79 -1.83 10.17 -14.42
N ASP A 80 -0.54 10.51 -14.34
CA ASP A 80 0.30 10.79 -15.51
C ASP A 80 1.04 9.55 -16.04
N LEU A 81 0.84 8.38 -15.44
CA LEU A 81 1.49 7.16 -15.91
C LEU A 81 0.91 6.71 -17.24
N LYS A 82 1.79 6.67 -18.24
CA LYS A 82 1.49 6.08 -19.54
C LYS A 82 1.48 4.57 -19.43
N TRP A 83 0.48 3.93 -20.03
CA TRP A 83 0.53 2.51 -20.30
C TRP A 83 1.69 2.17 -21.22
N TRP A 84 2.41 1.09 -20.94
CA TRP A 84 3.56 0.67 -21.75
C TRP A 84 3.13 -0.05 -23.03
N PHE A 85 1.92 -0.61 -23.03
CA PHE A 85 1.36 -1.39 -24.13
C PHE A 85 -0.07 -0.92 -24.41
N PRO A 86 -0.55 -1.10 -25.65
CA PRO A 86 -1.96 -0.83 -25.97
C PRO A 86 -2.90 -1.76 -25.19
N ASP A 87 -4.16 -1.36 -25.05
CA ASP A 87 -5.22 -2.28 -24.61
C ASP A 87 -5.24 -3.49 -25.55
N TRP A 88 -5.41 -4.69 -24.99
CA TRP A 88 -5.39 -5.92 -25.77
C TRP A 88 -6.44 -5.95 -26.90
N ARG A 89 -7.54 -5.19 -26.75
CA ARG A 89 -8.58 -5.05 -27.79
C ARG A 89 -8.11 -4.25 -29.01
N ALA A 90 -7.05 -3.46 -28.86
CA ALA A 90 -6.44 -2.70 -29.96
C ALA A 90 -5.31 -3.46 -30.67
N ILE A 91 -5.03 -4.70 -30.24
CA ILE A 91 -4.02 -5.57 -30.85
C ILE A 91 -4.69 -6.41 -31.94
N ASP A 92 -4.17 -6.31 -33.17
CA ASP A 92 -4.53 -7.27 -34.22
C ASP A 92 -3.92 -8.64 -33.87
N PRO A 93 -4.73 -9.70 -33.65
CA PRO A 93 -4.22 -11.01 -33.31
C PRO A 93 -3.42 -11.67 -34.44
N ILE A 94 -3.57 -11.22 -35.69
CA ILE A 94 -2.83 -11.75 -36.84
C ILE A 94 -1.45 -11.08 -36.95
N THR A 95 -1.36 -9.78 -36.65
CA THR A 95 -0.12 -9.00 -36.75
C THR A 95 0.14 -8.13 -35.51
N PRO A 96 0.28 -8.73 -34.31
CA PRO A 96 0.34 -8.01 -33.04
C PRO A 96 1.52 -7.03 -32.97
N GLU A 97 2.64 -7.35 -33.60
CA GLU A 97 3.82 -6.49 -33.68
C GLU A 97 3.53 -5.15 -34.36
N THR A 98 2.61 -5.10 -35.32
CA THR A 98 2.24 -3.87 -36.02
C THR A 98 1.49 -2.93 -35.07
N SER A 99 0.49 -3.44 -34.34
CA SER A 99 -0.26 -2.68 -33.34
C SER A 99 0.64 -2.18 -32.21
N ILE A 100 1.54 -3.03 -31.70
CA ILE A 100 2.47 -2.68 -30.61
C ILE A 100 3.46 -1.61 -31.07
N ASN A 101 4.09 -1.78 -32.25
CA ASN A 101 5.05 -0.80 -32.78
C ASN A 101 4.39 0.55 -33.08
N HIS A 102 3.16 0.55 -33.58
CA HIS A 102 2.39 1.77 -33.80
C HIS A 102 2.10 2.51 -32.48
N TYR A 103 1.71 1.78 -31.43
CA TYR A 103 1.47 2.34 -30.10
C TYR A 103 2.72 3.01 -29.53
N HIS A 104 3.88 2.34 -29.59
CA HIS A 104 5.13 2.91 -29.08
C HIS A 104 5.51 4.21 -29.79
N ARG A 105 5.36 4.29 -31.11
CA ARG A 105 5.66 5.49 -31.91
C ARG A 105 4.73 6.67 -31.61
N SER A 106 3.50 6.40 -31.19
CA SER A 106 2.49 7.42 -30.91
C SER A 106 2.56 7.96 -29.47
N ASN A 107 3.24 7.24 -28.56
CA ASN A 107 3.25 7.53 -27.12
C ASN A 107 4.63 7.90 -26.55
N THR A 108 5.68 7.92 -27.37
CA THR A 108 7.00 8.50 -27.06
C THR A 108 7.02 9.99 -27.36
#